data_AF-A0A0P8X5H7-F1
#
_entry.id   AF-A0A0P8X5H7-F1
#
_cell.length_a   1.000
_cell.length_b   1.000
_cell.length_c   1.000
_cell.angle_alpha   90.00
_cell.angle_beta   90.00
_cell.angle_gamma   90.00
#
_symmetry.space_group_name_H-M   'P 1'
#
loop_
_entity.id
_entity.type
_entity.pdbx_description
1 polymer ?
#
loop_
_entity_poly.entity_id
_entity_poly.type
_entity_poly.pdbx_seq_one_letter_code
_entity_poly.pdbx_strand_id
1 'polypeptide(L)'
;MVVNKLRDRYRVDLAGLQASCEANYARLMRLLPDMRSEPAARRIAVTHGDQMLGVLALEVLLTCPYTTTLQVRQEHSLPWLPVPQLEVQVYHDARMAEVVSAEHARRFRGIYPYPNASMHQPDEKAQLNMFLGEWLSHCLALGHEYEVVR
;
A
#
# COMPACT_ATOMS: atom_id res chain seq x y z
N MET A 1 34.53 -26.58 6.55
CA MET A 1 34.20 -25.23 7.04
C MET A 1 32.71 -25.16 7.29
N VAL A 2 32.28 -25.30 8.54
CA VAL A 2 30.85 -25.39 8.91
C VAL A 2 30.28 -23.98 8.93
N VAL A 3 29.59 -23.58 7.87
CA VAL A 3 28.80 -22.34 7.88
C VAL A 3 27.44 -22.71 8.43
N ASN A 4 27.26 -22.58 9.74
CA ASN A 4 25.93 -22.48 10.31
C ASN A 4 25.81 -21.11 11.00
N LYS A 5 25.71 -20.07 10.19
CA LYS A 5 25.14 -18.80 10.66
C LYS A 5 23.67 -19.10 10.89
N LEU A 6 23.31 -19.40 12.14
CA LEU A 6 21.92 -19.28 12.60
C LEU A 6 21.46 -17.89 12.14
N ARG A 7 20.61 -17.85 11.09
CA ARG A 7 20.01 -16.60 10.62
C ARG A 7 19.38 -15.96 11.84
N ASP A 8 19.74 -14.70 12.10
CA ASP A 8 19.22 -13.96 13.24
C ASP A 8 17.69 -14.02 13.18
N ARG A 9 17.05 -14.40 14.30
CA ARG A 9 15.59 -14.56 14.32
C ARG A 9 14.98 -13.19 14.07
N TYR A 10 14.16 -13.06 13.02
CA TYR A 10 13.47 -11.82 12.72
C TYR A 10 12.69 -11.33 13.95
N ARG A 11 12.89 -10.06 14.30
CA ARG A 11 12.17 -9.36 15.36
C ARG A 11 11.39 -8.24 14.70
N VAL A 12 10.10 -8.14 15.02
CA VAL A 12 9.25 -7.07 14.50
C VAL A 12 9.76 -5.74 15.01
N ASP A 13 10.14 -4.85 14.09
CA ASP A 13 10.34 -3.45 14.38
C ASP A 13 8.97 -2.74 14.38
N LEU A 14 8.32 -2.74 15.55
CA LEU A 14 7.01 -2.13 15.70
C LEU A 14 7.06 -0.62 15.47
N ALA A 15 8.13 0.05 15.93
CA ALA A 15 8.28 1.49 15.77
C ALA A 15 8.43 1.87 14.30
N GLY A 16 9.25 1.13 13.54
CA GLY A 16 9.38 1.32 12.09
C GLY A 16 8.08 1.06 11.33
N LEU A 17 7.31 0.04 11.74
CA LEU A 17 6.00 -0.23 11.15
C LEU A 17 5.02 0.90 11.44
N GLN A 18 4.94 1.39 12.68
CA GLN A 18 4.07 2.51 13.05
C GLN A 18 4.42 3.78 12.28
N ALA A 19 5.71 4.13 12.20
CA ALA A 19 6.18 5.28 11.42
C ALA A 19 5.81 5.17 9.94
N SER A 20 5.90 3.97 9.35
CA SER A 20 5.46 3.72 7.97
C SER A 20 3.96 3.97 7.80
N CYS A 21 3.13 3.49 8.73
CA CYS A 21 1.69 3.67 8.70
C CYS A 21 1.27 5.14 8.87
N GLU A 22 1.93 5.89 9.75
CA GLU A 22 1.70 7.35 9.90
C GLU A 22 2.08 8.11 8.63
N ALA A 23 3.22 7.78 8.04
CA ALA A 23 3.64 8.39 6.78
C ALA A 23 2.67 8.06 5.63
N ASN A 24 2.13 6.84 5.59
CA ASN A 24 1.11 6.44 4.61
C ASN A 24 -0.19 7.22 4.80
N TYR A 25 -0.63 7.42 6.05
CA TYR A 25 -1.78 8.28 6.34
C TYR A 25 -1.58 9.70 5.79
N ALA A 26 -0.43 10.32 6.10
CA ALA A 26 -0.14 11.67 5.62
C ALA A 26 -0.14 11.77 4.08
N ARG A 27 0.40 10.77 3.39
CA ARG A 27 0.38 10.72 1.91
C ARG A 27 -1.04 10.54 1.37
N LEU A 28 -1.83 9.66 1.97
CA LEU A 28 -3.22 9.46 1.58
C LEU A 28 -4.07 10.71 1.81
N MET A 29 -3.85 11.44 2.90
CA MET A 29 -4.54 12.72 3.14
C MET A 29 -4.17 13.81 2.13
N ARG A 30 -3.00 13.73 1.49
CA ARG A 30 -2.64 14.61 0.36
C ARG A 30 -3.28 14.18 -0.95
N LEU A 31 -3.41 12.86 -1.17
CA LEU A 31 -3.96 12.28 -2.38
C LEU A 31 -5.49 12.15 -2.35
N LEU A 32 -6.14 12.12 -1.22
CA LEU A 32 -7.59 11.97 -1.11
C LEU A 32 -8.08 12.57 0.22
N PRO A 33 -7.96 13.91 0.39
CA PRO A 33 -8.23 14.58 1.67
C PRO A 33 -9.65 14.38 2.17
N ASP A 34 -10.62 14.33 1.26
CA ASP A 34 -12.05 14.29 1.60
C ASP A 34 -12.62 12.87 1.64
N MET A 35 -11.78 11.82 1.70
CA MET A 35 -12.23 10.41 1.68
C MET A 35 -13.28 10.04 2.74
N ARG A 36 -13.38 10.83 3.81
CA ARG A 36 -14.33 10.61 4.91
C ARG A 36 -15.69 11.27 4.64
N SER A 37 -15.70 12.48 4.11
CA SER A 37 -16.91 13.26 3.85
C SER A 37 -17.51 12.94 2.48
N GLU A 38 -16.65 12.72 1.49
CA GLU A 38 -17.00 12.50 0.10
C GLU A 38 -16.32 11.24 -0.40
N PRO A 39 -16.94 10.05 -0.19
CA PRO A 39 -16.39 8.80 -0.69
C PRO A 39 -16.42 8.81 -2.22
N ALA A 40 -15.28 9.16 -2.81
CA ALA A 40 -15.09 9.24 -4.25
C ALA A 40 -13.90 8.39 -4.69
N ALA A 41 -13.94 7.94 -5.94
CA ALA A 41 -12.77 7.34 -6.57
C ALA A 41 -11.86 8.44 -7.13
N ARG A 42 -10.55 8.31 -6.94
CA ARG A 42 -9.54 9.19 -7.55
C ARG A 42 -8.59 8.36 -8.40
N ARG A 43 -8.32 8.85 -9.60
CA ARG A 43 -7.31 8.28 -10.52
C ARG A 43 -6.16 9.25 -10.68
N ILE A 44 -4.95 8.74 -10.53
CA ILE A 44 -3.71 9.53 -10.61
C ILE A 44 -2.84 8.88 -11.68
N ALA A 45 -2.65 9.58 -12.79
CA ALA A 45 -1.78 9.13 -13.87
C ALA A 45 -0.32 9.34 -13.46
N VAL A 46 0.53 8.36 -13.75
CA VAL A 46 1.97 8.45 -13.52
C VAL A 46 2.66 8.31 -14.87
N THR A 47 3.44 9.32 -15.25
CA THR A 47 4.21 9.34 -16.51
C THR A 47 5.70 9.56 -16.26
N HIS A 48 6.51 9.13 -17.21
CA HIS A 48 7.93 9.46 -17.30
C HIS A 48 8.26 9.88 -18.73
N GLY A 49 8.49 11.18 -18.94
CA GLY A 49 8.46 11.76 -20.28
C GLY A 49 7.09 11.55 -20.93
N ASP A 50 7.08 11.08 -22.18
CA ASP A 50 5.85 10.79 -22.93
C ASP A 50 5.26 9.39 -22.63
N GLN A 51 5.94 8.60 -21.79
CA GLN A 51 5.49 7.25 -21.46
C GLN A 51 4.58 7.24 -20.23
N MET A 52 3.37 6.72 -20.37
CA MET A 52 2.50 6.39 -19.23
C MET A 52 2.98 5.11 -18.55
N LEU A 53 3.37 5.23 -17.29
CA LEU A 53 3.81 4.11 -16.45
C LEU A 53 2.62 3.36 -15.83
N GLY A 54 1.51 4.06 -15.64
CA GLY A 54 0.25 3.50 -15.19
C GLY A 54 -0.62 4.54 -14.49
N VAL A 55 -1.77 4.11 -14.01
CA VAL A 55 -2.73 4.94 -13.30
C VAL A 55 -2.97 4.33 -11.92
N LEU A 56 -2.74 5.07 -10.85
CA LEU A 56 -3.16 4.66 -9.52
C LEU A 56 -4.65 4.97 -9.35
N ALA A 57 -5.47 3.96 -9.08
CA ALA A 57 -6.85 4.13 -8.69
C ALA A 57 -7.02 3.92 -7.19
N LEU A 58 -7.58 4.94 -6.52
CA LEU A 58 -7.96 4.94 -5.12
C LEU A 58 -9.48 4.94 -5.05
N GLU A 59 -10.06 3.99 -4.34
CA GLU A 59 -11.52 3.85 -4.23
C GLU A 59 -11.93 3.64 -2.77
N VAL A 60 -12.90 4.41 -2.28
CA VAL A 60 -13.44 4.23 -0.93
C VAL A 60 -14.43 3.07 -0.94
N LEU A 61 -14.09 1.99 -0.23
CA LEU A 61 -14.96 0.80 -0.11
C LEU A 61 -15.95 0.92 1.05
N LEU A 62 -15.51 1.50 2.17
CA LEU A 62 -16.30 1.64 3.38
C LEU A 62 -15.86 2.86 4.18
N THR A 63 -16.83 3.62 4.68
CA THR A 63 -16.60 4.70 5.63
C THR A 63 -17.32 4.40 6.94
N CYS A 64 -16.59 4.50 8.04
CA CYS A 64 -17.07 4.42 9.41
C CYS A 64 -16.64 5.69 10.18
N PRO A 65 -17.15 5.95 11.40
CA PRO A 65 -16.91 7.21 12.10
C PRO A 65 -15.44 7.61 12.26
N TYR A 66 -14.57 6.61 12.52
CA TYR A 66 -13.13 6.78 12.80
C TYR A 66 -12.24 6.09 11.77
N THR A 67 -12.81 5.35 10.83
CA THR A 67 -12.03 4.54 9.90
C THR A 67 -12.58 4.59 8.48
N THR A 68 -11.69 4.54 7.49
CA THR A 68 -12.04 4.41 6.07
C THR A 68 -11.27 3.22 5.48
N THR A 69 -11.96 2.35 4.76
CA THR A 69 -11.33 1.25 4.02
C THR A 69 -11.22 1.66 2.56
N LEU A 70 -10.00 1.66 2.03
CA LEU A 70 -9.68 2.02 0.66
C LEU A 70 -9.25 0.78 -0.13
N GLN A 71 -9.60 0.74 -1.40
CA GLN A 71 -8.90 -0.06 -2.40
C GLN A 71 -7.85 0.81 -3.09
N VAL A 72 -6.64 0.29 -3.21
CA VAL A 72 -5.52 0.90 -3.91
C VAL A 72 -5.09 -0.07 -5.00
N ARG A 73 -5.29 0.27 -6.27
CA ARG A 73 -4.96 -0.60 -7.41
C ARG A 73 -4.25 0.14 -8.52
N GLN A 74 -3.44 -0.57 -9.29
CA GLN A 74 -2.92 -0.04 -10.55
C GLN A 74 -3.93 -0.30 -11.67
N GLU A 75 -4.19 0.70 -12.49
CA GLU A 75 -4.87 0.59 -13.77
C GLU A 75 -3.82 0.81 -14.86
N HIS A 76 -3.91 0.08 -15.97
CA HIS A 76 -2.94 0.14 -17.08
C HIS A 76 -1.49 -0.19 -16.67
N SER A 77 -1.22 -1.47 -16.42
CA SER A 77 0.15 -2.00 -16.27
C SER A 77 0.68 -2.57 -17.58
N LEU A 78 1.99 -2.88 -17.61
CA LEU A 78 2.56 -3.69 -18.68
C LEU A 78 1.89 -5.08 -18.69
N PRO A 79 1.52 -5.66 -19.86
CA PRO A 79 0.71 -6.89 -19.92
C PRO A 79 1.28 -8.11 -19.18
N TRP A 80 2.60 -8.14 -18.99
CA TRP A 80 3.32 -9.23 -18.32
C TRP A 80 3.49 -9.02 -16.81
N LEU A 81 3.14 -7.84 -16.29
CA LEU A 81 3.26 -7.50 -14.88
C LEU A 81 1.89 -7.64 -14.19
N PRO A 82 1.78 -8.45 -13.12
CA PRO A 82 0.55 -8.52 -12.34
C PRO A 82 0.19 -7.13 -11.81
N VAL A 83 -1.10 -6.84 -11.83
CA VAL A 83 -1.64 -5.56 -11.38
C VAL A 83 -1.75 -5.60 -9.85
N PRO A 84 -0.95 -4.81 -9.11
CA PRO A 84 -1.05 -4.80 -7.67
C PRO A 84 -2.39 -4.23 -7.22
N GLN A 85 -3.02 -4.91 -6.25
CA GLN A 85 -4.23 -4.46 -5.56
C GLN A 85 -4.08 -4.66 -4.05
N LEU A 86 -4.30 -3.59 -3.29
CA LEU A 86 -4.25 -3.56 -1.83
C LEU A 86 -5.60 -3.07 -1.26
N GLU A 87 -6.02 -3.66 -0.14
CA GLU A 87 -7.01 -3.02 0.75
C GLU A 87 -6.26 -2.35 1.89
N VAL A 88 -6.54 -1.06 2.10
CA VAL A 88 -5.89 -0.23 3.11
C VAL A 88 -6.92 0.25 4.12
N GLN A 89 -6.65 0.02 5.40
CA GLN A 89 -7.43 0.57 6.49
C GLN A 89 -6.79 1.88 6.95
N VAL A 90 -7.54 2.97 6.85
CA VAL A 90 -7.17 4.30 7.33
C VAL A 90 -7.87 4.52 8.67
N TYR A 91 -7.10 4.83 9.70
CA TYR A 91 -7.53 5.17 11.05
C TYR A 91 -7.34 6.67 11.26
N HIS A 92 -8.44 7.42 11.36
CA HIS A 92 -8.41 8.88 11.39
C HIS A 92 -8.06 9.45 12.77
N ASP A 93 -8.42 8.72 13.82
CA ASP A 93 -8.11 9.02 15.22
C ASP A 93 -6.63 8.79 15.53
N ALA A 94 -6.08 7.64 15.11
CA ALA A 94 -4.68 7.29 15.27
C ALA A 94 -3.77 7.95 14.22
N ARG A 95 -4.34 8.52 13.14
CA ARG A 95 -3.61 9.07 11.98
C ARG A 95 -2.65 8.06 11.36
N MET A 96 -3.14 6.84 11.16
CA MET A 96 -2.38 5.73 10.62
C MET A 96 -3.12 5.10 9.43
N ALA A 97 -2.38 4.61 8.44
CA ALA A 97 -2.94 3.84 7.34
C ALA A 97 -2.11 2.57 7.13
N GLU A 98 -2.77 1.41 7.15
CA GLU A 98 -2.09 0.13 6.99
C GLU A 98 -2.72 -0.76 5.92
N VAL A 99 -1.89 -1.56 5.25
CA VAL A 99 -2.36 -2.60 4.32
C VAL A 99 -2.97 -3.76 5.11
N VAL A 100 -4.26 -4.04 4.91
CA VAL A 100 -4.97 -5.14 5.58
C VAL A 100 -5.16 -6.37 4.68
N SER A 101 -5.10 -6.18 3.36
CA SER A 101 -5.19 -7.24 2.34
C SER A 101 -4.31 -6.87 1.14
N ALA A 102 -3.72 -7.88 0.49
CA ALA A 102 -3.02 -7.73 -0.79
C ALA A 102 -3.44 -8.88 -1.72
N GLU A 103 -3.93 -8.56 -2.90
CA GLU A 103 -4.52 -9.50 -3.85
C GLU A 103 -5.53 -10.47 -3.17
N HIS A 104 -5.22 -11.77 -3.19
CA HIS A 104 -6.04 -12.85 -2.62
C HIS A 104 -5.68 -13.18 -1.16
N ALA A 105 -4.66 -12.52 -0.59
CA ALA A 105 -4.18 -12.77 0.77
C ALA A 105 -4.78 -11.74 1.75
N ARG A 106 -5.49 -12.26 2.75
CA ARG A 106 -6.09 -11.49 3.85
C ARG A 106 -5.49 -11.89 5.20
N ARG A 107 -5.57 -10.99 6.18
CA ARG A 107 -5.16 -11.22 7.59
C ARG A 107 -3.68 -11.60 7.73
N PHE A 108 -2.79 -10.69 7.32
CA PHE A 108 -1.36 -10.87 7.47
C PHE A 108 -0.93 -11.03 8.93
N ARG A 109 -0.05 -11.99 9.21
CA ARG A 109 0.57 -12.15 10.51
C ARG A 109 1.71 -11.14 10.67
N GLY A 110 1.94 -10.67 11.90
CA GLY A 110 3.08 -9.80 12.19
C GLY A 110 4.43 -10.51 12.02
N ILE A 111 4.46 -11.84 12.15
CA ILE A 111 5.61 -12.69 11.82
C ILE A 111 5.12 -13.98 11.17
N TYR A 112 5.75 -14.38 10.06
CA TYR A 112 5.62 -15.74 9.51
C TYR A 112 6.85 -16.59 9.85
N PRO A 113 6.69 -17.86 10.29
CA PRO A 113 7.81 -18.78 10.32
C PRO A 113 8.31 -19.01 8.90
N TYR A 114 9.62 -19.08 8.71
CA TYR A 114 10.21 -19.30 7.39
C TYR A 114 11.21 -20.46 7.41
N PRO A 115 11.16 -21.38 6.43
CA PRO A 115 10.19 -21.43 5.32
C PRO A 115 8.77 -21.84 5.78
N ASN A 116 7.75 -21.43 5.03
CA ASN A 116 6.37 -21.90 5.19
C ASN A 116 5.80 -22.34 3.84
N ALA A 117 4.72 -23.14 3.84
CA ALA A 117 4.14 -23.72 2.63
C ALA A 117 3.71 -22.68 1.58
N SER A 118 3.40 -21.46 2.03
CA SER A 118 3.00 -20.32 1.19
C SER A 118 4.17 -19.37 0.88
N MET A 119 5.38 -19.69 1.35
CA MET A 119 6.62 -18.92 1.17
C MET A 119 6.57 -17.45 1.60
N HIS A 120 5.65 -17.08 2.51
CA HIS A 120 5.56 -15.73 3.08
C HIS A 120 6.86 -15.36 3.81
N GLN A 121 7.33 -14.12 3.63
CA GLN A 121 8.50 -13.67 4.36
C GLN A 121 8.17 -13.38 5.83
N PRO A 122 9.15 -13.49 6.75
CA PRO A 122 8.92 -13.19 8.16
C PRO A 122 8.36 -11.79 8.42
N ASP A 123 8.69 -10.82 7.57
CA ASP A 123 8.40 -9.39 7.69
C ASP A 123 7.37 -8.87 6.66
N GLU A 124 6.60 -9.78 6.05
CA GLU A 124 5.64 -9.48 4.97
C GLU A 124 4.77 -8.23 5.24
N LYS A 125 4.25 -8.09 6.47
CA LYS A 125 3.43 -6.95 6.87
C LYS A 125 4.20 -5.63 6.78
N ALA A 126 5.47 -5.60 7.18
CA ALA A 126 6.31 -4.42 7.09
C ALA A 126 6.61 -4.09 5.62
N GLN A 127 6.94 -5.10 4.81
CA GLN A 127 7.21 -4.93 3.38
C GLN A 127 5.99 -4.37 2.63
N LEU A 128 4.77 -4.87 2.91
CA LEU A 128 3.55 -4.37 2.26
C LEU A 128 3.26 -2.90 2.61
N ASN A 129 3.48 -2.49 3.87
CA ASN A 129 3.28 -1.09 4.28
C ASN A 129 4.36 -0.16 3.73
N MET A 130 5.59 -0.66 3.60
CA MET A 130 6.67 0.06 2.91
C MET A 130 6.35 0.23 1.43
N PHE A 131 5.93 -0.84 0.75
CA PHE A 131 5.53 -0.82 -0.65
C PHE A 131 4.40 0.18 -0.91
N LEU A 132 3.34 0.19 -0.09
CA LEU A 132 2.29 1.21 -0.16
C LEU A 132 2.89 2.62 -0.06
N GLY A 133 3.81 2.84 0.88
CA GLY A 133 4.43 4.15 1.08
C GLY A 133 5.27 4.62 -0.11
N GLU A 134 6.04 3.72 -0.72
CA GLU A 134 6.80 3.99 -1.95
C GLU A 134 5.87 4.31 -3.10
N TRP A 135 4.81 3.52 -3.28
CA TRP A 135 3.83 3.70 -4.35
C TRP A 135 3.12 5.05 -4.25
N LEU A 136 2.63 5.41 -3.05
CA LEU A 136 2.01 6.71 -2.82
C LEU A 136 3.01 7.87 -2.97
N SER A 137 4.27 7.68 -2.55
CA SER A 137 5.32 8.70 -2.73
C SER A 137 5.60 8.95 -4.20
N HIS A 138 5.65 7.89 -5.00
CA HIS A 138 5.84 7.98 -6.44
C HIS A 138 4.70 8.73 -7.10
N CYS A 139 3.44 8.42 -6.74
CA CYS A 139 2.27 9.14 -7.24
C CYS A 139 2.24 10.61 -6.79
N LEU A 140 2.75 10.94 -5.61
CA LEU A 140 2.85 12.35 -5.18
C LEU A 140 3.95 13.12 -5.91
N ALA A 141 5.01 12.45 -6.36
CA ALA A 141 6.16 13.09 -7.01
C ALA A 141 5.95 13.27 -8.51
N LEU A 142 5.37 12.28 -9.19
CA LEU A 142 5.23 12.23 -10.65
C LEU A 142 3.77 12.17 -11.11
N GLY A 143 2.82 12.11 -10.18
CA GLY A 143 1.41 11.96 -10.52
C GLY A 143 0.78 13.26 -10.97
N HIS A 144 -0.12 13.15 -11.94
CA HIS A 144 -1.03 14.21 -12.36
C HIS A 144 -2.45 13.67 -12.45
N GLU A 145 -3.43 14.57 -12.61
CA GLU A 145 -4.81 14.18 -12.77
C GLU A 145 -4.96 13.35 -14.06
N TYR A 146 -5.63 12.19 -13.95
CA TYR A 146 -5.85 11.34 -15.12
C TYR A 146 -6.95 11.94 -15.99
N GLU A 147 -6.55 12.60 -17.08
CA GLU A 147 -7.47 13.07 -18.10
C GLU A 147 -7.75 11.96 -19.11
N VAL A 148 -9.02 11.57 -19.24
CA VAL A 148 -9.47 10.73 -20.35
C VAL A 148 -9.54 11.61 -21.58
N VAL A 149 -8.52 11.57 -22.44
CA VAL A 149 -8.58 12.21 -23.76
C VAL A 149 -9.70 11.52 -24.53
N ARG A 150 -10.81 12.25 -24.76
CA ARG A 150 -11.95 11.81 -25.58
C ARG A 150 -11.66 12.02 -27.06
#